data_AF-A7J2R3-F1
#
_entry.id   AF-A7J2R3-F1
#
_cell.length_a   1.000
_cell.length_b   1.000
_cell.length_c   1.000
_cell.angle_alpha   90.00
_cell.angle_beta   90.00
_cell.angle_gamma   90.00
#
_symmetry.space_group_name_H-M   'P 1'
#
loop_
_entity.id
_entity.type
_entity.pdbx_description
1 polymer ?
#
loop_
_entity_poly.entity_id
_entity_poly.type
_entity_poly.pdbx_seq_one_letter_code
_entity_poly.pdbx_strand_id
1 'polypeptide(L)'
;GGWWYKPEYIFNELNINSAISAPDHNETLSIAKNIDKEYELTGYSYTGGGRAVTRVEVSTDGGVHWELAEIERKEQPNDYGMYWCWIWWTFKLKVADLVGCKEIWCRAWDESNNCQPINPTWNLMGMINN
;
A
#
# COMPACT_ATOMS: atom_id res chain seq x y z
N GLY A 1 -21.61 27.60 7.79
CA GLY A 1 -20.70 27.51 8.93
C GLY A 1 -21.06 26.30 9.78
N GLY A 2 -20.14 25.76 10.58
CA GLY A 2 -20.42 24.59 11.45
C GLY A 2 -19.80 23.27 11.02
N TRP A 3 -18.92 23.27 10.01
CA TRP A 3 -18.24 22.06 9.50
C TRP A 3 -17.55 21.23 10.61
N TRP A 4 -16.90 21.89 11.56
CA TRP A 4 -16.14 21.24 12.65
C TRP A 4 -16.98 20.54 13.72
N TYR A 5 -18.29 20.80 13.77
CA TYR A 5 -19.18 20.25 14.80
C TYR A 5 -20.10 19.15 14.27
N LYS A 6 -19.88 18.73 13.02
CA LYS A 6 -20.63 17.65 12.37
C LYS A 6 -20.03 16.30 12.77
N PRO A 7 -20.75 15.44 13.51
CA PRO A 7 -20.22 14.14 13.94
C PRO A 7 -19.79 13.24 12.79
N GLU A 8 -20.37 13.41 11.61
CA GLU A 8 -20.08 12.61 10.41
C GLU A 8 -18.65 12.83 9.88
N TYR A 9 -17.96 13.90 10.30
CA TYR A 9 -16.59 14.21 9.88
C TYR A 9 -15.54 13.78 10.91
N ILE A 10 -15.96 13.12 12.00
CA ILE A 10 -15.05 12.58 13.01
C ILE A 10 -14.43 11.29 12.47
N PHE A 11 -13.10 11.24 12.42
CA PHE A 11 -12.36 10.03 12.09
C PHE A 11 -12.22 9.15 13.32
N ASN A 12 -12.78 7.94 13.28
CA ASN A 12 -12.63 6.94 14.33
C ASN A 12 -11.79 5.75 13.84
N GLU A 13 -12.09 5.25 12.64
CA GLU A 13 -11.35 4.17 12.00
C GLU A 13 -10.46 4.71 10.89
N LEU A 14 -9.24 4.17 10.78
CA LEU A 14 -8.35 4.44 9.66
C LEU A 14 -8.87 3.83 8.36
N ASN A 15 -8.60 4.49 7.24
CA ASN A 15 -8.77 3.92 5.91
C ASN A 15 -7.64 2.91 5.60
N ILE A 16 -7.85 2.13 4.54
CA ILE A 16 -6.82 1.25 3.98
C ILE A 16 -5.65 2.10 3.46
N ASN A 17 -4.42 1.71 3.77
CA ASN A 17 -3.21 2.40 3.34
C ASN A 17 -2.08 1.39 3.10
N SER A 18 -1.19 1.69 2.17
CA SER A 18 0.05 0.96 1.91
C SER A 18 1.17 1.90 1.55
N ALA A 19 2.40 1.52 1.92
CA ALA A 19 3.59 2.26 1.53
C ALA A 19 4.75 1.30 1.23
N ILE A 20 5.59 1.70 0.28
CA ILE A 20 6.84 1.03 -0.07
C ILE A 20 7.91 1.44 0.93
N SER A 21 8.61 0.47 1.51
CA SER A 21 9.76 0.67 2.40
C SER A 21 11.10 0.36 1.74
N ALA A 22 11.13 -0.50 0.71
CA ALA A 22 12.30 -0.70 -0.14
C ALA A 22 11.86 -0.63 -1.62
N PRO A 23 12.54 0.15 -2.48
CA PRO A 23 13.85 0.78 -2.26
C PRO A 23 13.87 1.96 -1.29
N ASP A 24 15.03 2.19 -0.70
CA ASP A 24 15.28 3.38 0.12
C ASP A 24 15.25 4.65 -0.73
N HIS A 25 14.98 5.79 -0.08
CA HIS A 25 15.04 7.07 -0.76
C HIS A 25 16.47 7.33 -1.30
N ASN A 26 16.56 7.61 -2.61
CA ASN A 26 17.81 7.76 -3.37
C ASN A 26 18.65 6.48 -3.52
N GLU A 27 18.09 5.30 -3.25
CA GLU A 27 18.74 4.06 -3.64
C GLU A 27 18.89 3.99 -5.17
N THR A 28 20.04 3.52 -5.64
CA THR A 28 20.32 3.41 -7.07
C THR A 28 20.59 1.97 -7.45
N LEU A 29 19.89 1.47 -8.47
CA LEU A 29 20.09 0.16 -9.06
C LEU A 29 20.53 0.31 -10.52
N SER A 30 21.67 -0.30 -10.88
CA SER A 30 22.11 -0.34 -12.28
C SER A 30 21.31 -1.39 -13.05
N ILE A 31 20.41 -0.94 -13.93
CA ILE A 31 19.58 -1.84 -14.76
C ILE A 31 20.46 -2.74 -15.63
N ALA A 32 21.41 -2.18 -16.37
CA ALA A 32 22.26 -2.95 -17.30
C ALA A 32 23.06 -4.09 -16.62
N LYS A 33 23.45 -3.91 -15.34
CA LYS A 33 24.20 -4.94 -14.59
C LYS A 33 23.30 -6.01 -13.95
N ASN A 34 22.00 -5.76 -13.87
CA ASN A 34 21.06 -6.60 -13.12
C ASN A 34 19.84 -7.00 -13.95
N ILE A 35 19.87 -6.83 -15.28
CA ILE A 35 18.70 -7.01 -16.16
C ILE A 35 18.04 -8.39 -16.02
N ASP A 36 18.83 -9.44 -15.80
CA ASP A 36 18.36 -10.81 -15.63
C ASP A 36 18.08 -11.19 -14.16
N LYS A 37 18.06 -10.20 -13.25
CA LYS A 37 17.84 -10.41 -11.82
C LYS A 37 16.50 -9.83 -11.37
N GLU A 38 16.13 -10.20 -10.16
CA GLU A 38 15.00 -9.65 -9.43
C GLU A 38 15.51 -8.69 -8.34
N TYR A 39 14.71 -7.67 -8.08
CA TYR A 39 14.83 -6.76 -6.95
C TYR A 39 13.66 -7.03 -6.00
N GLU A 40 13.95 -7.16 -4.70
CA GLU A 40 12.89 -7.38 -3.71
C GLU A 40 12.33 -6.03 -3.25
N LEU A 41 11.16 -5.68 -3.75
CA LEU A 41 10.37 -4.58 -3.20
C LEU A 41 9.76 -5.04 -1.88
N THR A 42 9.76 -4.16 -0.89
CA THR A 42 9.11 -4.41 0.39
C THR A 42 8.27 -3.23 0.81
N GLY A 43 7.26 -3.50 1.63
CA GLY A 43 6.46 -2.45 2.23
C GLY A 43 5.57 -2.98 3.34
N TYR A 44 4.69 -2.10 3.79
CA TYR A 44 3.68 -2.44 4.78
C TYR A 44 2.30 -1.96 4.33
N SER A 45 1.26 -2.49 4.95
CA SER A 45 -0.12 -2.05 4.74
C SER A 45 -0.94 -2.21 6.00
N TYR A 46 -1.95 -1.35 6.17
CA TYR A 46 -2.85 -1.38 7.33
C TYR A 46 -4.23 -0.85 6.96
N THR A 47 -5.22 -1.18 7.77
CA THR A 47 -6.58 -0.63 7.71
C THR A 47 -7.12 -0.50 9.14
N GLY A 48 -8.07 0.40 9.35
CA GLY A 48 -8.79 0.52 10.62
C GLY A 48 -9.90 -0.51 10.79
N GLY A 49 -10.59 -0.41 11.94
CA GLY A 49 -11.81 -1.17 12.23
C GLY A 49 -11.62 -2.68 12.44
N GLY A 50 -10.39 -3.14 12.66
CA GLY A 50 -10.11 -4.57 12.87
C GLY A 50 -10.12 -5.41 11.60
N ARG A 51 -10.22 -4.77 10.43
CA ARG A 51 -10.34 -5.46 9.13
C ARG A 51 -9.02 -6.09 8.69
N ALA A 52 -9.07 -7.24 8.04
CA ALA A 52 -7.89 -7.82 7.42
C ALA A 52 -7.52 -7.07 6.12
N VAL A 53 -6.23 -6.74 5.93
CA VAL A 53 -5.68 -6.47 4.59
C VAL A 53 -5.61 -7.79 3.82
N THR A 54 -6.33 -7.90 2.71
CA THR A 54 -6.49 -9.16 1.97
C THR A 54 -5.61 -9.26 0.74
N ARG A 55 -5.19 -8.12 0.18
CA ARG A 55 -4.42 -8.06 -1.06
C ARG A 55 -3.58 -6.79 -1.10
N VAL A 56 -2.35 -6.93 -1.59
CA VAL A 56 -1.48 -5.82 -1.97
C VAL A 56 -1.07 -6.03 -3.42
N GLU A 57 -1.12 -4.96 -4.19
CA GLU A 57 -0.80 -4.96 -5.61
C GLU A 57 0.29 -3.93 -5.90
N VAL A 58 1.19 -4.25 -6.82
CA VAL A 58 2.27 -3.39 -7.30
C VAL A 58 2.08 -3.12 -8.79
N SER A 59 2.38 -1.90 -9.22
CA SER A 59 2.38 -1.51 -10.62
C SER A 59 3.67 -0.77 -10.99
N THR A 60 4.17 -1.04 -12.18
CA THR A 60 5.38 -0.42 -12.76
C THR A 60 5.08 0.41 -14.02
N ASP A 61 3.80 0.56 -14.36
CA ASP A 61 3.35 1.21 -15.59
C ASP A 61 2.32 2.32 -15.36
N GLY A 62 2.34 2.92 -14.16
CA GLY A 62 1.43 4.01 -13.79
C GLY A 62 0.01 3.54 -13.48
N GLY A 63 -0.14 2.32 -12.97
CA GLY A 63 -1.42 1.76 -12.54
C GLY A 63 -2.29 1.18 -13.65
N VAL A 64 -1.72 0.90 -14.83
CA VAL A 64 -2.45 0.24 -15.94
C VAL A 64 -2.56 -1.25 -15.69
N HIS A 65 -1.45 -1.90 -15.33
CA HIS A 65 -1.41 -3.30 -14.91
C HIS A 65 -0.95 -3.41 -13.45
N TRP A 66 -1.43 -4.46 -12.79
CA TRP A 66 -1.21 -4.70 -11.37
C TRP A 66 -0.83 -6.16 -11.14
N GLU A 67 0.20 -6.38 -10.34
CA GLU A 67 0.68 -7.70 -9.96
C GLU A 67 0.56 -7.90 -8.45
N LEU A 68 0.33 -9.14 -8.02
CA LEU A 68 0.11 -9.46 -6.61
C LEU A 68 1.43 -9.54 -5.84
N ALA A 69 1.49 -8.82 -4.72
CA ALA A 69 2.54 -8.98 -3.73
C ALA A 69 2.23 -10.13 -2.75
N GLU A 70 3.28 -10.70 -2.16
CA GLU A 70 3.16 -11.70 -1.11
C GLU A 70 2.97 -11.00 0.24
N ILE A 71 1.92 -11.38 0.98
CA ILE A 71 1.61 -10.80 2.30
C ILE A 71 2.21 -11.67 3.39
N GLU A 72 3.04 -11.05 4.23
CA GLU A 72 3.52 -11.62 5.48
C GLU A 72 2.73 -11.03 6.66
N ARG A 73 1.91 -11.88 7.28
CA ARG A 73 1.11 -11.50 8.46
C ARG A 73 1.69 -12.14 9.73
N LYS A 74 2.17 -11.29 10.64
CA LYS A 74 2.72 -11.71 11.94
C LYS A 74 1.64 -11.88 13.01
N GLU A 75 0.58 -11.07 12.95
CA GLU A 75 -0.55 -11.12 13.88
C GLU A 75 -1.51 -12.27 13.52
N GLN A 76 -1.98 -12.99 14.54
CA GLN A 76 -3.15 -13.85 14.42
C GLN A 76 -4.41 -13.07 14.80
N PRO A 77 -5.56 -13.37 14.18
CA PRO A 77 -6.80 -12.68 14.56
C PRO A 77 -7.12 -12.95 16.03
N ASN A 78 -7.77 -12.00 16.68
CA ASN A 78 -8.33 -12.23 18.01
C ASN A 78 -9.53 -13.21 17.94
N ASP A 79 -10.13 -13.52 19.10
CA ASP A 79 -11.29 -14.43 19.22
C ASP A 79 -12.52 -14.01 18.36
N TYR A 80 -12.55 -12.76 17.88
CA TYR A 80 -13.61 -12.19 17.05
C TYR A 80 -13.22 -12.07 15.57
N GLY A 81 -12.06 -12.61 15.16
CA GLY A 81 -11.60 -12.54 13.77
C GLY A 81 -10.95 -11.21 13.39
N MET A 82 -10.64 -10.34 14.36
CA MET A 82 -10.16 -8.98 14.10
C MET A 82 -8.63 -8.91 14.05
N TYR A 83 -8.13 -8.03 13.19
CA TYR A 83 -6.71 -7.74 12.99
C TYR A 83 -6.42 -6.28 13.30
N TRP A 84 -5.52 -6.03 14.24
CA TRP A 84 -5.19 -4.68 14.73
C TRP A 84 -3.80 -4.21 14.30
N CYS A 85 -2.99 -5.13 13.79
CA CYS A 85 -1.64 -4.85 13.34
C CYS A 85 -1.58 -4.71 11.82
N TRP A 86 -0.63 -3.91 11.36
CA TRP A 86 -0.22 -3.87 9.97
C TRP A 86 0.30 -5.24 9.49
N ILE A 87 0.35 -5.39 8.17
CA ILE A 87 1.06 -6.50 7.52
C ILE A 87 2.29 -5.98 6.80
N TRP A 88 3.24 -6.89 6.58
CA TRP A 88 4.35 -6.66 5.67
C TRP A 88 4.02 -7.30 4.33
N TRP A 89 4.58 -6.77 3.26
CA TRP A 89 4.46 -7.39 1.95
C TRP A 89 5.79 -7.32 1.20
N THR A 90 6.01 -8.31 0.35
CA THR A 90 7.17 -8.39 -0.53
C THR A 90 6.73 -8.62 -1.97
N PHE A 91 7.50 -8.10 -2.92
CA PHE A 91 7.25 -8.30 -4.34
C PHE A 91 8.58 -8.46 -5.09
N LYS A 92 8.73 -9.58 -5.79
CA LYS A 92 9.91 -9.87 -6.60
C LYS A 92 9.79 -9.18 -7.95
N LEU A 93 10.31 -7.97 -8.02
CA LEU A 93 10.31 -7.15 -9.22
C LEU A 93 11.41 -7.60 -10.17
N LYS A 94 11.09 -7.98 -11.40
CA LYS A 94 12.12 -8.22 -12.41
C LYS A 94 12.73 -6.88 -12.81
N VAL A 95 14.05 -6.80 -12.79
CA VAL A 95 14.76 -5.55 -13.16
C VAL A 95 14.51 -5.19 -14.63
N ALA A 96 14.20 -6.16 -15.48
CA ALA A 96 13.75 -5.92 -16.85
C ALA A 96 12.48 -5.06 -16.94
N ASP A 97 11.55 -5.19 -16.00
CA ASP A 97 10.28 -4.43 -15.98
C ASP A 97 10.52 -2.96 -15.58
N LEU A 98 11.71 -2.64 -15.04
CA LEU A 98 12.12 -1.26 -14.78
C LEU A 98 12.56 -0.52 -16.05
N VAL A 99 12.75 -1.21 -17.18
CA VAL A 99 13.13 -0.55 -18.43
C VAL A 99 11.98 0.31 -18.95
N GLY A 100 12.11 1.63 -18.81
CA GLY A 100 11.07 2.59 -19.19
C GLY A 100 10.02 2.85 -18.10
N CYS A 101 10.08 2.13 -16.98
CA CYS A 101 9.31 2.42 -15.77
C CYS A 101 9.70 3.80 -15.23
N LYS A 102 8.71 4.64 -14.96
CA LYS A 102 8.91 6.00 -14.40
C LYS A 102 8.67 6.04 -12.90
N GLU A 103 7.80 5.16 -12.41
CA GLU A 103 7.30 5.15 -11.05
C GLU A 103 6.83 3.75 -10.68
N ILE A 104 6.96 3.41 -9.40
CA ILE A 104 6.47 2.17 -8.83
C ILE A 104 5.34 2.53 -7.89
N TRP A 105 4.18 1.95 -8.10
CA TRP A 105 2.99 2.18 -7.29
C TRP A 105 2.69 0.94 -6.46
N CYS A 106 2.12 1.16 -5.28
CA CYS A 106 1.51 0.10 -4.49
C CYS A 106 0.10 0.51 -4.08
N ARG A 107 -0.79 -0.46 -3.94
CA ARG A 107 -2.11 -0.27 -3.31
C ARG A 107 -2.53 -1.52 -2.57
N ALA A 108 -3.29 -1.35 -1.51
CA ALA A 108 -3.87 -2.43 -0.74
C ALA A 108 -5.40 -2.47 -0.83
N TRP A 109 -5.94 -3.64 -0.49
CA TRP A 109 -7.36 -3.92 -0.34
C TRP A 109 -7.63 -4.56 1.02
N ASP A 110 -8.73 -4.16 1.66
CA ASP A 110 -9.20 -4.82 2.88
C ASP A 110 -10.27 -5.89 2.59
N GLU A 111 -10.71 -6.61 3.62
CA GLU A 111 -11.75 -7.64 3.53
C GLU A 111 -13.14 -7.11 3.14
N SER A 112 -13.35 -5.80 3.28
CA SER A 112 -14.56 -5.11 2.82
C SER A 112 -14.44 -4.62 1.37
N ASN A 113 -13.35 -4.98 0.68
CA ASN A 113 -13.00 -4.53 -0.67
C ASN A 113 -12.83 -3.00 -0.79
N ASN A 114 -12.47 -2.31 0.30
CA ASN A 114 -12.01 -0.93 0.19
C ASN A 114 -10.61 -0.91 -0.44
N CYS A 115 -10.39 -0.01 -1.40
CA CYS A 115 -9.11 0.21 -2.06
C CYS A 115 -8.67 1.66 -1.91
N GLN A 116 -7.35 1.90 -1.95
CA GLN A 116 -6.80 3.24 -2.03
C GLN A 116 -7.23 3.93 -3.34
N PRO A 117 -7.58 5.23 -3.29
CA PRO A 117 -7.92 5.99 -4.49
C PRO A 117 -6.68 6.24 -5.35
N ILE A 118 -6.86 6.30 -6.67
CA ILE A 118 -5.75 6.57 -7.60
C ILE A 118 -5.25 8.02 -7.51
N ASN A 119 -6.15 8.93 -7.16
CA ASN A 119 -5.87 10.36 -7.03
C ASN A 119 -5.95 10.74 -5.55
N PRO A 120 -4.98 11.52 -5.04
CA PRO A 120 -4.99 11.93 -3.64
C PRO A 120 -6.20 12.81 -3.35
N THR A 121 -6.86 12.56 -2.23
CA THR A 121 -7.94 13.42 -1.73
C THR A 121 -7.36 14.46 -0.78
N TRP A 122 -7.28 15.72 -1.24
CA TRP A 122 -6.82 16.82 -0.41
C TRP A 122 -7.90 17.25 0.60
N ASN A 123 -7.48 17.57 1.82
CA ASN A 123 -8.31 18.28 2.79
C ASN A 123 -7.49 19.29 3.58
N LEU A 124 -8.18 20.23 4.22
CA LEU A 124 -7.59 21.36 4.95
C LEU A 124 -6.58 20.92 6.02
N MET A 125 -6.78 19.76 6.64
CA MET A 125 -5.96 19.28 7.75
C MET A 125 -4.82 18.35 7.30
N GLY A 126 -4.76 17.99 6.01
CA GLY A 126 -3.80 17.03 5.47
C GLY A 126 -3.94 15.63 6.07
N MET A 127 -5.12 15.26 6.59
CA MET A 127 -5.34 14.00 7.31
C MET A 127 -5.83 12.89 6.38
N ILE A 128 -5.62 11.63 6.76
CA ILE A 128 -6.27 10.46 6.12
C ILE A 128 -5.94 10.35 4.61
N ASN A 129 -4.80 10.89 4.17
CA ASN A 129 -4.32 10.69 2.80
C ASN A 129 -3.86 9.23 2.64
N ASN A 130 -4.50 8.51 1.72
CA ASN A 130 -4.21 7.13 1.39
C ASN A 130 -4.19 6.91 -0.11
#